data_AF-A0A920JVL9-F1
#
_entry.id   AF-A0A920JVL9-F1
#
_cell.length_a   1.000
_cell.length_b   1.000
_cell.length_c   1.000
_cell.angle_alpha   90.00
_cell.angle_beta   90.00
_cell.angle_gamma   90.00
#
_symmetry.space_group_name_H-M   'P 1'
#
loop_
_entity.id
_entity.type
_entity.pdbx_description
1 polymer ?
#
loop_
_entity_poly.entity_id
_entity_poly.type
_entity_poly.pdbx_seq_one_letter_code
_entity_poly.pdbx_strand_id
1 'polypeptide(L)'
;MTNNPESNFESAIYEGTVRHRRFSPRSHNFDYPLFMFLLKVDEIPRVVKAFWQLSFRAFSWARFKRDDYIISDHEDIAEAVRAKLSEELKCPIEELETKCSS
;
A
#
# COMPACT_ATOMS: atom_id res chain seq x y z
N MET A 1 3.80 -27.92 -12.08
CA MET A 1 3.95 -26.49 -11.71
C MET A 1 3.98 -26.46 -10.20
N THR A 2 5.16 -26.27 -9.61
CA THR A 2 5.42 -26.49 -8.17
C THR A 2 4.82 -25.36 -7.33
N ASN A 3 3.80 -25.68 -6.54
CA ASN A 3 3.27 -24.82 -5.49
C ASN A 3 4.29 -24.80 -4.34
N ASN A 4 4.99 -23.68 -4.16
CA ASN A 4 5.86 -23.44 -3.01
C ASN A 4 5.03 -22.70 -1.94
N PRO A 5 4.78 -23.29 -0.75
CA PRO A 5 3.94 -22.67 0.27
C PRO A 5 4.59 -21.49 1.01
N GLU A 6 5.88 -21.19 0.76
CA GLU A 6 6.68 -20.17 1.47
C GLU A 6 6.72 -18.78 0.79
N SER A 7 5.90 -18.55 -0.24
CA SER A 7 5.83 -17.28 -0.97
C SER A 7 4.42 -16.74 -1.11
N ASN A 8 3.57 -16.94 -0.11
CA ASN A 8 2.28 -16.25 -0.07
C ASN A 8 2.53 -14.82 0.38
N PHE A 9 2.35 -13.87 -0.54
CA PHE A 9 2.26 -12.46 -0.18
C PHE A 9 0.86 -12.20 0.33
N GLU A 10 0.73 -11.52 1.47
CA GLU A 10 -0.55 -10.95 1.90
C GLU A 10 -0.85 -9.63 1.17
N SER A 11 0.14 -9.10 0.45
CA SER A 11 -0.03 -7.99 -0.49
C SER A 11 -0.83 -8.39 -1.72
N ALA A 12 -1.72 -7.53 -2.19
CA ALA A 12 -2.62 -7.79 -3.32
C ALA A 12 -2.88 -6.54 -4.17
N ILE A 13 -3.27 -6.76 -5.43
CA ILE A 13 -3.79 -5.71 -6.31
C ILE A 13 -5.31 -5.80 -6.29
N TYR A 14 -5.95 -4.71 -5.90
CA TYR A 14 -7.39 -4.55 -5.94
C TYR A 14 -7.78 -3.91 -7.27
N GLU A 15 -8.66 -4.58 -7.99
CA GLU A 15 -9.22 -4.12 -9.26
C GLU A 15 -10.67 -3.69 -9.05
N GLY A 16 -11.08 -2.62 -9.71
CA GLY A 16 -12.44 -2.15 -9.67
C GLY A 16 -12.75 -1.16 -10.79
N THR A 17 -13.98 -0.67 -10.81
CA THR A 17 -14.40 0.41 -11.71
C THR A 17 -14.88 1.58 -10.89
N VAL A 18 -14.36 2.77 -11.16
CA VAL A 18 -14.84 4.00 -10.54
C VAL A 18 -15.84 4.65 -11.46
N ARG A 19 -17.03 4.92 -10.90
CA ARG A 19 -18.06 5.72 -11.53
C ARG A 19 -18.00 7.15 -11.00
N HIS A 20 -17.58 8.08 -11.84
CA HIS A 20 -17.72 9.52 -11.57
C HIS A 20 -19.03 10.03 -12.15
N ARG A 21 -19.85 10.65 -11.30
CA ARG A 21 -21.12 11.29 -11.69
C ARG A 21 -21.20 12.71 -11.17
N ARG A 22 -21.21 13.70 -12.07
CA ARG A 22 -21.44 15.11 -11.76
C ARG A 22 -22.84 15.50 -12.23
N PHE A 23 -23.61 16.17 -11.37
CA PHE A 23 -25.01 16.53 -11.62
C PHE A 23 -25.23 17.97 -12.13
N SER A 24 -24.30 18.90 -11.86
CA SER A 24 -24.39 20.31 -12.25
C SER A 24 -23.00 20.89 -12.56
N PRO A 25 -22.84 21.85 -13.50
CA PRO A 25 -23.85 22.53 -14.31
C PRO A 25 -24.37 21.74 -15.54
N ARG A 26 -23.70 20.64 -15.91
CA ARG A 26 -24.21 19.64 -16.86
C ARG A 26 -23.97 18.24 -16.31
N SER A 27 -24.88 17.32 -16.60
CA SER A 27 -24.69 15.92 -16.22
C SER A 27 -23.53 15.33 -17.02
N HIS A 28 -22.53 14.82 -16.30
CA HIS A 28 -21.43 14.07 -16.87
C HIS A 28 -21.21 12.82 -16.04
N ASN A 29 -21.23 11.66 -16.71
CA ASN A 29 -20.98 10.37 -16.10
C ASN A 29 -19.83 9.73 -16.85
N PHE A 30 -18.85 9.22 -16.11
CA PHE A 30 -17.70 8.52 -16.67
C PHE A 30 -17.36 7.33 -15.78
N ASP A 31 -17.25 6.17 -16.39
CA ASP A 31 -16.85 4.92 -15.75
C ASP A 31 -15.47 4.54 -16.29
N TYR A 32 -14.51 4.28 -15.40
CA TYR A 32 -13.16 3.84 -15.80
C TYR A 32 -12.59 2.77 -14.86
N PRO A 33 -11.76 1.85 -15.40
CA PRO A 33 -11.08 0.86 -14.58
C PRO A 33 -10.06 1.55 -13.67
N LEU A 34 -10.06 1.15 -12.41
CA LEU A 34 -9.09 1.55 -11.39
C LEU A 34 -8.43 0.28 -10.85
N PHE A 35 -7.14 0.36 -10.58
CA PHE A 35 -6.46 -0.60 -9.72
C PHE A 35 -5.80 0.13 -8.54
N MET A 36 -5.70 -0.54 -7.41
CA MET A 36 -5.07 -0.02 -6.19
C MET A 36 -4.20 -1.12 -5.57
N PHE A 37 -3.02 -0.75 -5.09
CA PHE A 37 -2.13 -1.68 -4.41
C PHE A 37 -2.43 -1.69 -2.91
N LEU A 38 -2.69 -2.89 -2.37
CA LEU A 38 -2.61 -3.14 -0.94
C LEU A 38 -1.27 -3.81 -0.68
N LEU A 39 -0.32 -3.07 -0.12
CA LEU A 39 1.01 -3.58 0.19
C LEU A 39 1.15 -3.68 1.70
N LYS A 40 1.49 -4.87 2.20
CA LYS A 40 1.94 -5.02 3.58
C LYS A 40 3.33 -4.45 3.73
N VAL A 41 3.53 -3.64 4.76
CA VAL A 41 4.75 -2.85 4.96
C VAL A 41 5.99 -3.73 5.10
N ASP A 42 5.86 -4.82 5.88
CA ASP A 42 6.94 -5.78 6.10
C ASP A 42 7.33 -6.54 4.82
N GLU A 43 6.41 -6.61 3.84
CA GLU A 43 6.63 -7.29 2.56
C GLU A 43 7.17 -6.36 1.46
N ILE A 44 7.09 -5.03 1.63
CA ILE A 44 7.52 -4.05 0.61
C ILE A 44 8.93 -4.33 0.08
N PRO A 45 9.96 -4.61 0.92
CA PRO A 45 11.31 -4.92 0.42
C PRO A 45 11.34 -6.17 -0.47
N ARG A 46 10.50 -7.16 -0.15
CA ARG A 46 10.41 -8.44 -0.88
C ARG A 46 9.61 -8.29 -2.18
N VAL A 47 8.53 -7.50 -2.15
CA VAL A 47 7.71 -7.15 -3.32
C VAL A 47 8.52 -6.34 -4.33
N VAL A 48 9.26 -5.31 -3.90
CA VAL A 48 10.12 -4.51 -4.79
C VAL A 48 11.25 -5.35 -5.42
N LYS A 49 11.74 -6.38 -4.71
CA LYS A 49 12.71 -7.32 -5.27
C LYS A 49 12.10 -8.29 -6.29
N ALA A 50 10.85 -8.71 -6.07
CA ALA A 50 10.13 -9.65 -6.93
C ALA A 50 9.55 -8.99 -8.19
N PHE A 51 9.08 -7.74 -8.07
CA PHE A 51 8.41 -7.00 -9.15
C PHE A 51 9.26 -5.81 -9.57
N TRP A 52 10.04 -5.97 -10.64
CA TRP A 52 10.91 -4.90 -11.15
C TRP A 52 10.16 -3.63 -11.59
N GLN A 53 8.85 -3.74 -11.86
CA GLN A 53 7.98 -2.60 -12.21
C GLN A 53 7.65 -1.71 -10.99
N LEU A 54 7.73 -2.26 -9.78
CA LEU A 54 7.59 -1.57 -8.50
C LEU A 54 8.98 -1.35 -7.91
N SER A 55 9.49 -0.11 -7.95
CA SER A 55 10.84 0.16 -7.46
C SER A 55 10.90 1.39 -6.56
N PHE A 56 11.92 1.44 -5.71
CA PHE A 56 12.33 2.67 -5.04
C PHE A 56 13.02 3.66 -6.00
N ARG A 57 13.41 3.20 -7.20
CA ARG A 57 14.10 3.99 -8.22
C ARG A 57 13.15 4.90 -9.02
N ALA A 58 13.68 6.05 -9.42
CA ALA A 58 12.94 7.12 -10.12
C ALA A 58 12.35 6.73 -11.49
N PHE A 59 12.87 5.68 -12.15
CA PHE A 59 12.41 5.19 -13.46
C PHE A 59 11.67 3.85 -13.34
N SER A 60 10.66 3.80 -12.45
CA SER A 60 9.74 2.66 -12.34
C SER A 60 8.32 3.09 -12.71
N TRP A 61 7.51 2.15 -13.18
CA TRP A 61 6.11 2.42 -13.53
C TRP A 61 5.30 2.83 -12.31
N ALA A 62 5.65 2.27 -11.15
CA ALA A 62 5.16 2.71 -9.85
C ALA A 62 6.34 2.84 -8.89
N ARG A 63 6.59 4.08 -8.45
CA ARG A 63 7.67 4.39 -7.51
C ARG A 63 7.13 4.45 -6.09
N PHE A 64 7.70 3.65 -5.20
CA PHE A 64 7.48 3.84 -3.76
C PHE A 64 8.49 4.85 -3.23
N LYS A 65 8.04 6.05 -2.88
CA LYS A 65 8.86 7.10 -2.27
C LYS A 65 8.40 7.30 -0.83
N ARG A 66 9.25 6.92 0.12
CA ARG A 66 8.97 6.99 1.56
C ARG A 66 8.48 8.37 1.99
N ASP A 67 9.16 9.42 1.53
CA ASP A 67 8.86 10.82 1.88
C ASP A 67 7.45 11.26 1.51
N ASP A 68 6.81 10.62 0.53
CA ASP A 68 5.47 11.00 0.09
C ASP A 68 4.38 10.48 1.05
N TYR A 69 4.71 9.49 1.90
CA TYR A 69 3.76 8.83 2.80
C TYR A 69 4.13 9.01 4.28
N ILE A 70 5.43 8.93 4.61
CA ILE A 70 5.91 8.87 5.99
C ILE A 70 7.17 9.71 6.13
N ILE A 71 7.04 10.81 6.87
CA ILE A 71 8.14 11.63 7.32
C ILE A 71 8.52 11.08 8.70
N SER A 72 9.64 10.38 8.79
CA SER A 72 10.13 9.74 10.02
C SER A 72 11.65 9.66 10.01
N ASP A 73 12.27 9.77 11.18
CA ASP A 73 13.73 9.60 11.33
C ASP A 73 14.19 8.14 11.36
N HIS A 74 13.26 7.17 11.35
CA HIS A 74 13.58 5.75 11.33
C HIS A 74 14.16 5.31 9.98
N GLU A 75 15.18 4.44 10.00
CA GLU A 75 15.74 3.86 8.77
C GLU A 75 14.83 2.77 8.20
N ASP A 76 14.16 1.99 9.06
CA ASP A 76 13.22 0.95 8.61
C ASP A 76 11.83 1.52 8.33
N ILE A 77 11.22 1.10 7.22
CA ILE A 77 9.90 1.56 6.77
C ILE A 77 8.81 0.97 7.67
N ALA A 78 8.97 -0.27 8.14
CA ALA A 78 8.00 -0.92 9.03
C ALA A 78 7.88 -0.18 10.36
N GLU A 79 9.02 0.13 10.99
CA GLU A 79 9.06 0.92 12.23
C GLU A 79 8.40 2.29 12.06
N ALA A 80 8.66 2.98 10.95
CA ALA A 80 8.07 4.28 10.71
C ALA A 80 6.56 4.27 10.46
N VAL A 81 6.04 3.25 9.77
CA VAL A 81 4.59 3.07 9.66
C VAL A 81 3.99 2.84 11.04
N ARG A 82 4.58 1.95 11.85
CA ARG A 82 4.09 1.65 13.20
C ARG A 82 4.08 2.90 14.10
N ALA A 83 5.16 3.70 14.06
CA ALA A 83 5.26 4.94 14.79
C ALA A 83 4.21 5.98 14.36
N LYS A 84 3.95 6.09 13.04
CA LYS A 84 2.94 7.03 12.53
C LYS A 84 1.51 6.57 12.84
N LEU A 85 1.25 5.26 12.79
CA LEU A 85 -0.04 4.68 13.18
C LEU A 85 -0.33 4.89 14.67
N SER A 86 0.66 4.73 15.54
CA SER A 86 0.45 4.95 16.98
C SER A 86 0.16 6.43 17.30
N GLU A 87 0.80 7.36 16.58
CA GLU A 87 0.52 8.80 16.69
C GLU A 87 -0.92 9.14 16.28
N GLU A 88 -1.35 8.69 15.10
CA GLU A 88 -2.68 8.99 14.54
C GLU A 88 -3.81 8.29 15.32
N LEU A 89 -3.61 7.02 15.70
CA LEU A 89 -4.61 6.22 16.40
C LEU A 89 -4.61 6.42 17.92
N LYS A 90 -3.63 7.16 18.45
CA LYS A 90 -3.45 7.42 19.90
C LYS A 90 -3.45 6.15 20.74
N CYS A 91 -2.95 5.03 20.21
CA CYS A 91 -2.87 3.76 20.89
C CYS A 91 -1.43 3.20 20.87
N PRO A 92 -1.01 2.43 21.89
CA PRO A 92 0.30 1.81 21.93
C PRO A 92 0.51 0.81 20.77
N ILE A 93 1.75 0.68 20.29
CA ILE A 93 2.12 -0.19 19.15
C ILE A 93 1.78 -1.67 19.43
N GLU A 94 1.86 -2.12 20.69
CA GLU A 94 1.54 -3.51 21.10
C GLU A 94 0.07 -3.90 20.84
N GLU A 95 -0.87 -2.95 20.84
CA GLU A 95 -2.28 -3.24 20.54
C GLU A 95 -2.56 -3.39 19.03
N LEU A 96 -1.68 -2.86 18.17
CA LEU A 96 -1.86 -2.90 16.71
C LEU A 96 -1.61 -4.30 16.15
N GLU A 97 -0.68 -5.06 16.75
CA GLU A 97 -0.37 -6.43 16.31
C GLU A 97 -1.50 -7.41 16.66
N THR A 98 -2.20 -7.18 17.78
CA THR A 98 -3.31 -8.05 18.21
C THR A 98 -4.60 -7.82 17.42
N LYS A 99 -4.87 -6.58 16.98
CA LYS A 99 -6.10 -6.22 16.24
C LYS A 99 -6.06 -6.58 14.76
N CYS A 100 -4.89 -6.56 14.12
CA CYS A 100 -4.76 -6.85 12.69
C CYS A 100 -4.59 -8.36 12.37
N SER A 101 -4.56 -9.23 13.38
CA SER A 101 -4.52 -10.70 13.21
C SER A 101 -5.89 -11.38 13.34
N SER A 102 -6.98 -10.61 13.45
CA SER A 102 -8.37 -11.09 13.47
C SER A 102 -9.14 -10.60 12.25
#